data_AF-A0A0V0QA27-F1
#
_entry.id   AF-A0A0V0QA27-F1
#
_cell.length_a   1.000
_cell.length_b   1.000
_cell.length_c   1.000
_cell.angle_alpha   90.00
_cell.angle_beta   90.00
_cell.angle_gamma   90.00
#
_symmetry.space_group_name_H-M   'P 1'
#
loop_
_entity.id
_entity.type
_entity.pdbx_description
1 polymer ?
#
loop_
_entity_poly.entity_id
_entity_poly.type
_entity_poly.pdbx_seq_one_letter_code
_entity_poly.pdbx_strand_id
1 'polypeptide(L)'
;MGGDHQQVDEHELKAALIHKLKPLYEPNEGPVIKQFFTYINQKLFDHHHAHINTENYTHKDASSFSKSEQVGRTVAALKKIKEFNHHYFPDNELRILNPANTGIASEVLRIGFAGIDALILTSMWRNWSFNSRSVTFLGALIVGQYFAMHVPNLCNELVQLPRRRQLAKKYIDVYGYNYFHEILNPQYDLHKLHNLSNDLYQY
;
A
#
# COMPACT_ATOMS: atom_id res chain seq x y z
N MET A 1 3.65 -29.45 36.80
CA MET A 1 3.13 -29.76 35.45
C MET A 1 1.85 -28.98 35.27
N GLY A 2 1.75 -28.18 34.20
CA GLY A 2 0.52 -27.47 33.83
C GLY A 2 0.73 -25.97 33.77
N GLY A 3 0.87 -25.44 32.56
CA GLY A 3 1.00 -24.00 32.35
C GLY A 3 1.30 -23.59 30.92
N ASP A 4 0.87 -24.35 29.91
CA ASP A 4 0.88 -23.93 28.51
C ASP A 4 -0.47 -24.30 27.93
N HIS A 5 -1.27 -23.30 27.53
CA HIS A 5 -2.36 -23.35 26.55
C HIS A 5 -3.29 -22.15 26.77
N GLN A 6 -2.83 -20.93 26.45
CA GLN A 6 -3.75 -19.79 26.33
C GLN A 6 -3.19 -18.67 25.45
N GLN A 7 -2.58 -19.02 24.32
CA GLN A 7 -2.09 -18.06 23.31
C GLN A 7 -2.58 -18.35 21.88
N VAL A 8 -3.53 -19.27 21.72
CA VAL A 8 -4.05 -19.66 20.40
C VAL A 8 -5.23 -18.77 19.95
N ASP A 9 -5.96 -18.12 20.85
CA ASP A 9 -7.29 -17.63 20.45
C ASP A 9 -7.39 -16.20 19.95
N GLU A 10 -6.46 -15.27 20.19
CA GLU A 10 -6.69 -13.88 19.72
C GLU A 10 -6.44 -13.69 18.23
N HIS A 11 -5.43 -14.38 17.69
CA HIS A 11 -5.03 -14.22 16.29
C HIS A 11 -6.00 -14.95 15.36
N GLU A 12 -6.45 -16.15 15.76
CA GLU A 12 -7.47 -16.91 15.04
C GLU A 12 -8.84 -16.21 15.09
N LEU A 13 -9.20 -15.60 16.23
CA LEU A 13 -10.47 -14.92 16.40
C LEU A 13 -10.50 -13.57 15.66
N LYS A 14 -9.36 -12.86 15.57
CA LYS A 14 -9.20 -11.70 14.67
C LYS A 14 -9.24 -12.11 13.20
N ALA A 15 -8.58 -13.20 12.82
CA ALA A 15 -8.63 -13.72 11.45
C ALA A 15 -10.04 -14.16 11.03
N ALA A 16 -10.78 -14.81 11.94
CA ALA A 16 -12.17 -15.19 11.74
C ALA A 16 -13.10 -13.97 11.63
N LEU A 17 -12.89 -12.92 12.44
CA LEU A 17 -13.60 -11.65 12.35
C LEU A 17 -13.32 -10.94 11.02
N ILE A 18 -12.05 -10.87 10.60
CA ILE A 18 -11.66 -10.31 9.30
C ILE A 18 -12.31 -11.10 8.17
N HIS A 19 -12.31 -12.43 8.22
CA HIS A 19 -12.96 -13.27 7.21
C HIS A 19 -14.48 -13.08 7.17
N LYS A 20 -15.11 -12.89 8.33
CA LYS A 20 -16.56 -12.67 8.45
C LYS A 20 -16.98 -11.26 8.00
N LEU A 21 -16.10 -10.28 8.16
CA LEU A 21 -16.29 -8.89 7.72
C LEU A 21 -15.86 -8.68 6.26
N LYS A 22 -15.01 -9.55 5.71
CA LYS A 22 -14.55 -9.52 4.31
C LYS A 22 -15.68 -9.31 3.28
N PRO A 23 -16.83 -10.01 3.33
CA PRO A 23 -17.92 -9.77 2.37
C PRO A 23 -18.67 -8.43 2.55
N LEU A 24 -18.49 -7.72 3.67
CA LEU A 24 -19.06 -6.38 3.89
C LEU A 24 -18.15 -5.27 3.36
N TYR A 25 -16.85 -5.55 3.25
CA TYR A 25 -15.83 -4.60 2.75
C TYR A 25 -15.38 -4.91 1.32
N GLU A 26 -15.57 -6.13 0.83
CA GLU A 26 -15.41 -6.45 -0.59
C GLU A 26 -16.68 -5.98 -1.33
N PRO A 27 -16.58 -4.97 -2.21
CA PRO A 27 -17.69 -4.63 -3.05
C PRO A 27 -18.01 -5.86 -3.91
N ASN A 28 -19.27 -6.27 -3.89
CA ASN A 28 -19.79 -7.35 -4.71
C ASN A 28 -19.83 -6.88 -6.18
N GLU A 29 -18.66 -6.72 -6.77
CA GLU A 29 -18.48 -6.32 -8.16
C GLU A 29 -18.80 -7.54 -9.03
N GLY A 30 -19.80 -7.40 -9.91
CA GLY A 30 -20.21 -8.46 -10.83
C GLY A 30 -19.03 -9.03 -11.63
N PRO A 31 -19.13 -10.28 -12.12
CA PRO A 31 -18.01 -11.05 -12.65
C PRO A 31 -17.22 -10.35 -13.75
N VAL A 32 -17.88 -9.51 -14.57
CA VAL A 32 -17.26 -8.76 -15.68
C VAL A 32 -16.44 -7.57 -15.17
N ILE A 33 -16.96 -6.83 -14.20
CA ILE A 33 -16.28 -5.68 -13.59
C ILE A 33 -15.09 -6.16 -12.77
N LYS A 34 -15.25 -7.25 -12.03
CA LYS A 34 -14.16 -7.93 -11.32
C LYS A 34 -13.07 -8.38 -12.29
N GLN A 35 -13.39 -8.99 -13.43
CA GLN A 35 -12.38 -9.39 -14.41
C GLN A 35 -11.66 -8.20 -15.06
N PHE A 36 -12.39 -7.11 -15.34
CA PHE A 36 -11.80 -5.90 -15.92
C PHE A 36 -10.88 -5.18 -14.92
N PHE A 37 -11.31 -5.01 -13.66
CA PHE A 37 -10.46 -4.46 -12.60
C PHE A 37 -9.34 -5.42 -12.19
N THR A 38 -9.54 -6.74 -12.23
CA THR A 38 -8.45 -7.70 -12.03
C THR A 38 -7.44 -7.58 -13.15
N TYR A 39 -7.85 -7.46 -14.41
CA TYR A 39 -6.94 -7.26 -15.53
C TYR A 39 -6.18 -5.93 -15.45
N ILE A 40 -6.87 -4.84 -15.05
CA ILE A 40 -6.23 -3.53 -14.83
C ILE A 40 -5.29 -3.57 -13.63
N ASN A 41 -5.70 -4.15 -12.49
CA ASN A 41 -4.87 -4.29 -11.30
C ASN A 41 -3.70 -5.24 -11.52
N GLN A 42 -3.86 -6.30 -12.29
CA GLN A 42 -2.79 -7.25 -12.61
C GLN A 42 -1.79 -6.62 -13.60
N LYS A 43 -2.23 -5.71 -14.48
CA LYS A 43 -1.32 -4.96 -15.37
C LYS A 43 -0.67 -3.73 -14.72
N LEU A 44 -1.35 -3.03 -13.81
CA LEU A 44 -0.84 -1.78 -13.21
C LEU A 44 -0.25 -1.96 -11.80
N PHE A 45 -0.71 -2.95 -11.04
CA PHE A 45 -0.40 -3.14 -9.63
C PHE A 45 -0.06 -4.60 -9.36
N ASP A 46 0.75 -5.19 -10.23
CA ASP A 46 1.17 -6.58 -10.11
C ASP A 46 1.78 -6.83 -8.72
N HIS A 47 0.96 -7.33 -7.79
CA HIS A 47 1.34 -7.86 -6.48
C HIS A 47 1.66 -9.35 -6.63
N HIS A 48 2.12 -9.77 -7.81
CA HIS A 48 2.93 -10.97 -7.89
C HIS A 48 4.15 -10.72 -7.02
N HIS A 49 4.25 -11.45 -5.91
CA HIS A 49 5.49 -11.63 -5.18
C HIS A 49 6.48 -12.22 -6.19
N ALA A 50 7.13 -11.36 -6.95
CA ALA A 50 8.17 -11.76 -7.88
C ALA A 50 9.19 -12.50 -7.02
N HIS A 51 9.34 -13.81 -7.26
CA HIS A 51 10.50 -14.53 -6.76
C HIS A 51 11.71 -13.93 -7.48
N ILE A 52 12.27 -12.88 -6.88
CA ILE A 52 13.49 -12.26 -7.37
C ILE A 52 14.56 -13.33 -7.18
N ASN A 53 15.15 -13.81 -8.27
CA ASN A 53 16.32 -14.68 -8.16
C ASN A 53 17.48 -13.83 -7.61
N THR A 54 17.79 -14.03 -6.33
CA THR A 54 18.82 -13.29 -5.58
C THR A 54 20.21 -13.93 -5.67
N GLU A 55 20.36 -15.05 -6.39
CA GLU A 55 21.63 -15.79 -6.47
C GLU A 55 22.73 -14.99 -7.19
N ASN A 56 22.34 -14.13 -8.13
CA ASN A 56 23.25 -13.26 -8.89
C ASN A 56 23.16 -11.78 -8.49
N TYR A 57 22.66 -11.46 -7.29
CA TYR A 57 22.53 -10.08 -6.85
C TYR A 57 23.87 -9.52 -6.34
N THR A 58 24.45 -8.57 -7.06
CA THR A 58 25.63 -7.81 -6.59
C THR A 58 25.19 -6.59 -5.78
N HIS A 59 25.43 -6.62 -4.46
CA HIS A 59 25.18 -5.47 -3.60
C HIS A 59 26.28 -4.42 -3.81
N LYS A 60 25.95 -3.31 -4.48
CA LYS A 60 26.89 -2.20 -4.71
C LYS A 60 27.35 -1.59 -3.40
N ASP A 61 28.57 -1.08 -3.37
CA ASP A 61 29.10 -0.39 -2.18
C ASP A 61 28.29 0.85 -1.83
N ALA A 62 28.15 1.10 -0.53
CA ALA A 62 27.41 2.24 0.01
C ALA A 62 27.96 3.60 -0.48
N SER A 63 29.28 3.67 -0.71
CA SER A 63 29.99 4.87 -1.18
C SER A 63 29.65 5.26 -2.62
N SER A 64 29.09 4.36 -3.41
CA SER A 64 28.71 4.62 -4.81
C SER A 64 27.46 5.48 -4.96
N PHE A 65 26.72 5.74 -3.87
CA PHE A 65 25.45 6.45 -3.90
C PHE A 65 25.60 7.90 -3.45
N SER A 66 24.97 8.82 -4.19
CA SER A 66 24.88 10.23 -3.81
C SER A 66 24.04 10.43 -2.54
N LYS A 67 24.24 11.52 -1.81
CA LYS A 67 23.47 11.81 -0.57
C LYS A 67 21.94 11.78 -0.79
N SER A 68 21.47 12.22 -1.96
CA SER A 68 20.03 12.18 -2.28
C SER A 68 19.51 10.75 -2.45
N GLU A 69 20.30 9.90 -3.11
CA GLU A 69 19.97 8.49 -3.29
C GLU A 69 20.07 7.71 -1.99
N GLN A 70 21.06 8.02 -1.14
CA GLN A 70 21.19 7.45 0.19
C GLN A 70 19.91 7.68 1.00
N VAL A 71 19.39 8.91 1.02
CA VAL A 71 18.11 9.24 1.69
C VAL A 71 16.96 8.45 1.09
N GLY A 72 16.85 8.38 -0.25
CA GLY A 72 15.78 7.63 -0.92
C GLY A 72 15.82 6.12 -0.61
N ARG A 73 17.02 5.55 -0.61
CA ARG A 73 17.27 4.15 -0.23
C ARG A 73 16.92 3.90 1.23
N THR A 74 17.30 4.79 2.13
CA THR A 74 16.90 4.67 3.53
C THR A 74 15.39 4.74 3.71
N VAL A 75 14.64 5.56 2.95
CA VAL A 75 13.17 5.49 2.98
C VAL A 75 12.66 4.09 2.63
N ALA A 76 13.25 3.44 1.63
CA ALA A 76 12.91 2.06 1.27
C ALA A 76 13.30 1.07 2.39
N ALA A 77 14.45 1.26 3.04
CA ALA A 77 14.87 0.44 4.17
C ALA A 77 13.90 0.57 5.35
N LEU A 78 13.47 1.79 5.69
CA LEU A 78 12.49 2.03 6.76
C LEU A 78 11.14 1.38 6.43
N LYS A 79 10.69 1.45 5.17
CA LYS A 79 9.48 0.71 4.72
C LYS A 79 9.65 -0.80 4.87
N LYS A 80 10.83 -1.35 4.50
CA LYS A 80 11.15 -2.77 4.68
C LYS A 80 11.10 -3.15 6.17
N ILE A 81 11.78 -2.41 7.05
CA ILE A 81 11.74 -2.66 8.50
C ILE A 81 10.30 -2.68 9.02
N LYS A 82 9.48 -1.69 8.66
CA LYS A 82 8.07 -1.61 9.07
C LYS A 82 7.26 -2.83 8.66
N GLU A 83 7.59 -3.45 7.53
CA GLU A 83 6.87 -4.61 7.01
C GLU A 83 7.18 -5.89 7.79
N PHE A 84 8.40 -6.02 8.28
CA PHE A 84 8.84 -7.21 9.03
C PHE A 84 8.88 -7.02 10.55
N ASN A 85 8.86 -5.78 11.04
CA ASN A 85 8.83 -5.43 12.46
C ASN A 85 7.89 -4.24 12.68
N HIS A 86 6.64 -4.55 13.02
CA HIS A 86 5.58 -3.55 13.20
C HIS A 86 5.75 -2.69 14.46
N HIS A 87 6.59 -3.11 15.42
CA HIS A 87 6.83 -2.41 16.68
C HIS A 87 8.07 -1.50 16.64
N TYR A 88 8.84 -1.54 15.55
CA TYR A 88 10.05 -0.74 15.42
C TYR A 88 9.77 0.77 15.45
N PHE A 89 8.64 1.21 14.90
CA PHE A 89 8.31 2.63 14.76
C PHE A 89 7.17 3.04 15.71
N PRO A 90 7.23 4.23 16.33
CA PRO A 90 6.08 4.80 17.01
C PRO A 90 4.96 5.17 16.02
N ASP A 91 3.72 5.24 16.52
CA ASP A 91 2.50 5.45 15.71
C ASP A 91 2.56 6.70 14.81
N ASN A 92 3.22 7.76 15.25
CA ASN A 92 3.39 8.99 14.48
C ASN A 92 4.29 8.79 13.25
N GLU A 93 5.35 8.00 13.36
CA GLU A 93 6.26 7.67 12.25
C GLU A 93 5.65 6.61 11.32
N LEU A 94 4.88 5.67 11.86
CA LEU A 94 4.11 4.70 11.07
C LEU A 94 3.15 5.39 10.09
N ARG A 95 2.45 6.44 10.53
CA ARG A 95 1.56 7.25 9.67
C ARG A 95 2.29 7.99 8.55
N ILE A 96 3.59 8.25 8.69
CA ILE A 96 4.42 8.89 7.66
C ILE A 96 4.89 7.84 6.65
N LEU A 97 5.33 6.67 7.13
CA LEU A 97 5.81 5.57 6.28
C LEU A 97 4.66 4.94 5.47
N ASN A 98 3.50 4.76 6.10
CA ASN A 98 2.30 4.21 5.48
C ASN A 98 1.09 5.12 5.81
N PRO A 99 0.88 6.20 5.03
CA PRO A 99 -0.26 7.05 5.25
C PRO A 99 -1.54 6.24 5.05
N ALA A 100 -2.52 6.45 5.93
CA ALA A 100 -3.82 5.83 5.75
C ALA A 100 -4.34 6.18 4.35
N ASN A 101 -4.84 5.18 3.63
CA ASN A 101 -5.60 5.42 2.41
C ASN A 101 -6.69 6.44 2.75
N THR A 102 -6.96 7.37 1.84
CA THR A 102 -8.03 8.36 2.00
C THR A 102 -9.39 7.70 1.76
N GLY A 103 -9.65 6.60 2.48
CA GLY A 103 -10.80 5.72 2.31
C GLY A 103 -12.12 6.48 2.41
N ILE A 104 -12.22 7.48 3.29
CA ILE A 104 -13.42 8.32 3.40
C ILE A 104 -13.63 9.17 2.14
N ALA A 105 -12.56 9.80 1.62
CA ALA A 105 -12.67 10.63 0.42
C ALA A 105 -12.97 9.78 -0.83
N SER A 106 -12.33 8.60 -0.93
CA SER A 106 -12.57 7.64 -2.00
C SER A 106 -14.00 7.09 -1.96
N GLU A 107 -14.52 6.78 -0.77
CA GLU A 107 -15.89 6.27 -0.60
C GLU A 107 -16.94 7.35 -0.90
N VAL A 108 -16.73 8.59 -0.47
CA VAL A 108 -17.60 9.72 -0.83
C VAL A 108 -17.63 9.95 -2.34
N LEU A 109 -16.47 9.89 -3.01
CA LEU A 109 -16.40 9.98 -4.47
C LEU A 109 -17.10 8.82 -5.15
N ARG A 110 -16.94 7.60 -4.64
CA ARG A 110 -17.58 6.39 -5.16
C ARG A 110 -19.10 6.48 -5.08
N ILE A 111 -19.65 6.91 -3.94
CA ILE A 111 -21.10 7.13 -3.77
C ILE A 111 -21.59 8.23 -4.72
N GLY A 112 -20.85 9.33 -4.84
CA GLY A 112 -21.17 10.42 -5.77
C GLY A 112 -21.22 9.96 -7.22
N PHE A 113 -20.23 9.19 -7.66
CA PHE A 113 -20.18 8.65 -9.02
C PHE A 113 -21.27 7.61 -9.28
N ALA A 114 -21.58 6.74 -8.32
CA ALA A 114 -22.70 5.81 -8.44
C ALA A 114 -24.04 6.53 -8.67
N GLY A 115 -24.25 7.68 -8.01
CA GLY A 115 -25.44 8.52 -8.24
C GLY A 115 -25.47 9.14 -9.64
N ILE A 116 -24.33 9.64 -10.13
CA ILE A 116 -24.20 10.20 -11.48
C ILE A 116 -24.45 9.11 -12.54
N ASP A 117 -23.87 7.92 -12.36
CA ASP A 117 -24.05 6.79 -13.27
C ASP A 117 -25.51 6.34 -13.31
N ALA A 118 -26.17 6.26 -12.15
CA ALA A 118 -27.59 5.93 -12.08
C ALA A 118 -28.46 6.94 -12.84
N LEU A 119 -28.18 8.25 -12.74
CA LEU A 119 -28.89 9.29 -13.46
C LEU A 119 -28.66 9.20 -14.98
N ILE A 120 -27.42 8.99 -15.41
CA ILE A 120 -27.06 8.84 -16.82
C ILE A 120 -27.73 7.60 -17.40
N LEU A 121 -27.62 6.45 -16.74
CA LEU A 121 -28.25 5.19 -17.17
C LEU A 121 -29.77 5.30 -17.21
N THR A 122 -30.40 5.94 -16.22
CA THR A 122 -31.84 6.18 -16.20
C THR A 122 -32.28 7.07 -17.36
N SER A 123 -31.52 8.13 -17.66
CA SER A 123 -31.78 9.01 -18.80
C SER A 123 -31.64 8.26 -20.13
N MET A 124 -30.59 7.45 -20.27
CA MET A 124 -30.36 6.64 -21.47
C MET A 124 -31.42 5.56 -21.69
N TRP A 125 -31.84 4.92 -20.60
CA TRP A 125 -32.96 3.96 -20.61
C TRP A 125 -34.26 4.61 -21.05
N ARG A 126 -34.60 5.76 -20.47
CA ARG A 126 -35.84 6.48 -20.80
C ARG A 126 -35.88 6.96 -22.25
N ASN A 127 -34.73 7.37 -22.79
CA ASN A 127 -34.63 7.91 -24.14
C ASN A 127 -34.21 6.87 -25.20
N TRP A 128 -34.07 5.58 -24.82
CA TRP A 128 -33.60 4.50 -25.72
C TRP A 128 -32.32 4.86 -26.50
N SER A 129 -31.42 5.63 -25.88
CA SER A 129 -30.28 6.25 -26.56
C SER A 129 -29.01 5.38 -26.55
N PHE A 130 -29.15 4.06 -26.38
CA PHE A 130 -28.03 3.12 -26.39
C PHE A 130 -27.48 2.95 -27.81
N ASN A 131 -26.46 3.76 -28.14
CA ASN A 131 -25.71 3.68 -29.38
C ASN A 131 -24.19 3.58 -29.09
N SER A 132 -23.39 3.35 -30.12
CA SER A 132 -21.93 3.21 -29.96
C SER A 132 -21.28 4.45 -29.32
N ARG A 133 -21.78 5.65 -29.60
CA ARG A 133 -21.29 6.91 -28.99
C ARG A 133 -21.56 6.96 -27.49
N SER A 134 -22.74 6.51 -27.05
CA SER A 134 -23.09 6.49 -25.64
C SER A 134 -22.33 5.42 -24.85
N VAL A 135 -22.04 4.27 -25.48
CA VAL A 135 -21.18 3.23 -24.90
C VAL A 135 -19.75 3.74 -24.74
N THR A 136 -19.19 4.41 -25.75
CA THR A 136 -17.85 5.03 -25.65
C THR A 136 -17.80 6.11 -24.58
N PHE A 137 -18.85 6.94 -24.46
CA PHE A 137 -18.94 7.96 -23.41
C PHE A 137 -18.98 7.36 -22.01
N LEU A 138 -19.76 6.30 -21.77
CA LEU A 138 -19.79 5.57 -20.50
C LEU A 138 -18.43 4.94 -20.18
N GLY A 139 -17.77 4.34 -21.17
CA GLY A 139 -16.41 3.79 -21.00
C GLY A 139 -15.40 4.86 -20.58
N ALA A 140 -15.44 6.04 -21.21
CA ALA A 140 -14.59 7.16 -20.84
C ALA A 140 -14.90 7.69 -19.42
N LEU A 141 -16.18 7.72 -19.03
CA LEU A 141 -16.60 8.09 -17.68
C LEU A 141 -16.05 7.12 -16.64
N ILE A 142 -16.22 5.82 -16.82
CA ILE A 142 -15.73 4.80 -15.87
C ILE A 142 -14.21 4.92 -15.68
N VAL A 143 -13.45 5.09 -16.77
CA VAL A 143 -12.00 5.32 -16.70
C VAL A 143 -11.70 6.60 -15.92
N GLY A 144 -12.41 7.69 -16.20
CA GLY A 144 -12.24 8.96 -15.48
C GLY A 144 -12.55 8.87 -13.99
N GLN A 145 -13.62 8.16 -13.62
CA GLN A 145 -13.99 7.91 -12.22
C GLN A 145 -12.94 7.07 -11.50
N TYR A 146 -12.41 6.04 -12.17
CA TYR A 146 -11.31 5.23 -11.63
C TYR A 146 -10.10 6.10 -11.30
N PHE A 147 -9.66 6.96 -12.22
CA PHE A 147 -8.57 7.91 -11.95
C PHE A 147 -8.92 8.84 -10.79
N ALA A 148 -10.12 9.43 -10.78
CA ALA A 148 -10.57 10.33 -9.72
C ALA A 148 -10.59 9.67 -8.33
N MET A 149 -10.90 8.38 -8.23
CA MET A 149 -10.84 7.63 -6.96
C MET A 149 -9.41 7.35 -6.48
N HIS A 150 -8.43 7.26 -7.39
CA HIS A 150 -7.03 6.95 -7.06
C HIS A 150 -6.16 8.19 -6.87
N VAL A 151 -6.51 9.33 -7.48
CA VAL A 151 -5.80 10.60 -7.35
C VAL A 151 -5.65 11.05 -5.87
N PRO A 152 -6.66 10.95 -4.99
CA PRO A 152 -6.50 11.30 -3.58
C PRO A 152 -5.41 10.51 -2.86
N ASN A 153 -5.28 9.21 -3.15
CA ASN A 153 -4.23 8.36 -2.57
C ASN A 153 -2.85 8.74 -3.12
N LEU A 154 -2.76 9.03 -4.42
CA LEU A 154 -1.51 9.46 -5.05
C LEU A 154 -1.06 10.83 -4.53
N CYS A 155 -1.97 11.79 -4.37
CA CYS A 155 -1.69 13.07 -3.74
C CYS A 155 -1.24 12.91 -2.29
N ASN A 156 -1.88 12.03 -1.52
CA ASN A 156 -1.48 11.74 -0.14
C ASN A 156 -0.06 11.14 -0.09
N GLU A 157 0.26 10.18 -0.97
CA GLU A 157 1.61 9.64 -1.16
C GLU A 157 2.63 10.76 -1.45
N LEU A 158 2.33 11.66 -2.39
CA LEU A 158 3.22 12.77 -2.78
C LEU A 158 3.46 13.77 -1.64
N VAL A 159 2.42 14.11 -0.86
CA VAL A 159 2.54 15.03 0.29
C VAL A 159 3.40 14.42 1.40
N GLN A 160 3.42 13.10 1.54
CA GLN A 160 4.22 12.42 2.56
C GLN A 160 5.68 12.23 2.16
N LEU A 161 6.03 12.32 0.87
CA LEU A 161 7.41 12.14 0.40
C LEU A 161 8.44 13.03 1.13
N PRO A 162 8.24 14.35 1.28
CA PRO A 162 9.18 15.20 2.01
C PRO A 162 9.34 14.78 3.48
N ARG A 163 8.23 14.40 4.14
CA ARG A 163 8.22 13.93 5.53
C ARG A 163 8.97 12.61 5.69
N ARG A 164 8.77 11.66 4.76
CA ARG A 164 9.53 10.40 4.69
C ARG A 164 11.02 10.66 4.52
N ARG A 165 11.41 11.63 3.67
CA ARG A 165 12.82 12.00 3.49
C ARG A 165 13.43 12.66 4.74
N GLN A 166 12.67 13.47 5.46
CA GLN A 166 13.10 14.03 6.76
C GLN A 166 13.28 12.92 7.81
N LEU A 167 12.33 11.98 7.87
CA LEU A 167 12.42 10.81 8.72
C LEU A 167 13.67 9.98 8.39
N ALA A 168 13.92 9.69 7.11
CA ALA A 168 15.12 8.97 6.68
C ALA A 168 16.41 9.69 7.09
N LYS A 169 16.49 11.01 6.97
CA LYS A 169 17.64 11.78 7.45
C LYS A 169 17.85 11.61 8.96
N LYS A 170 16.78 11.76 9.76
CA LYS A 170 16.83 11.54 11.23
C LYS A 170 17.41 10.17 11.58
N TYR A 171 17.00 9.11 10.89
CA TYR A 171 17.51 7.76 11.12
C TYR A 171 18.96 7.58 10.63
N ILE A 172 19.32 8.16 9.47
CA ILE A 172 20.71 8.15 8.98
C ILE A 172 21.65 8.83 9.98
N ASP A 173 21.23 9.92 10.60
CA ASP A 173 22.06 10.68 11.55
C ASP A 173 22.38 9.86 12.81
N VAL A 174 21.56 8.88 13.18
CA VAL A 174 21.76 8.02 14.37
C VAL A 174 22.47 6.71 14.03
N TYR A 175 21.98 5.97 13.04
CA TYR A 175 22.50 4.62 12.73
C TYR A 175 23.56 4.61 11.63
N GLY A 176 23.70 5.71 10.89
CA GLY A 176 24.51 5.77 9.68
C GLY A 176 23.84 5.14 8.46
N TYR A 177 24.22 5.59 7.26
CA TYR A 177 23.67 5.07 6.01
C TYR A 177 24.03 3.59 5.77
N ASN A 178 25.24 3.17 6.15
CA ASN A 178 25.72 1.80 5.93
C ASN A 178 24.79 0.75 6.54
N TYR A 179 24.28 1.01 7.75
CA TYR A 179 23.31 0.16 8.42
C TYR A 179 22.04 -0.08 7.58
N PHE A 180 21.43 1.00 7.05
CA PHE A 180 20.24 0.88 6.21
C PHE A 180 20.53 0.29 4.83
N HIS A 181 21.74 0.53 4.31
CA HIS A 181 22.20 -0.06 3.07
C HIS A 181 22.29 -1.59 3.18
N GLU A 182 22.82 -2.11 4.30
CA GLU A 182 22.82 -3.56 4.57
C GLU A 182 21.41 -4.14 4.65
N ILE A 183 20.48 -3.45 5.33
CA ILE A 183 19.08 -3.89 5.45
C ILE A 183 18.39 -4.01 4.09
N LEU A 184 18.77 -3.18 3.11
CA LEU A 184 18.23 -3.25 1.75
C LEU A 184 18.70 -4.48 0.97
N ASN A 185 19.76 -5.16 1.41
CA ASN A 185 20.21 -6.38 0.78
C ASN A 185 19.06 -7.41 0.81
N PRO A 186 18.66 -7.98 -0.34
CA PRO A 186 17.63 -9.01 -0.36
C PRO A 186 18.04 -10.28 0.39
N GLN A 187 19.33 -10.52 0.59
CA GLN A 187 19.88 -11.63 1.38
C GLN A 187 19.99 -11.31 2.89
N TYR A 188 19.54 -10.13 3.33
CA TYR A 188 19.59 -9.74 4.74
C TYR A 188 18.73 -10.68 5.59
N ASP A 189 19.26 -11.08 6.74
CA ASP A 189 18.63 -12.02 7.66
C ASP A 189 17.29 -11.46 8.19
N LEU A 190 16.19 -12.13 7.84
CA LEU A 190 14.84 -11.74 8.23
C LEU A 190 14.61 -11.88 9.74
N HIS A 191 15.27 -12.83 10.42
CA HIS A 191 15.16 -12.97 11.87
C HIS A 191 15.77 -11.79 12.60
N LYS A 192 16.91 -11.28 12.10
CA LYS A 192 17.49 -10.03 12.62
C LYS A 192 16.55 -8.86 12.42
N LEU A 193 15.93 -8.77 11.24
CA LEU A 193 15.01 -7.69 10.90
C LEU A 193 13.78 -7.65 11.82
N HIS A 194 13.21 -8.82 12.13
CA HIS A 194 12.04 -8.94 13.02
C HIS A 194 12.33 -8.50 14.45
N ASN A 195 13.55 -8.72 14.94
CA ASN A 195 13.95 -8.45 16.32
C ASN A 195 14.77 -7.17 16.48
N LEU A 196 14.77 -6.29 15.46
CA LEU A 196 15.45 -5.00 15.54
C LEU A 196 14.88 -4.14 16.68
N SER A 197 15.78 -3.64 17.53
CA SER A 197 15.46 -2.64 18.56
C SER A 197 15.68 -1.24 18.00
N ASN A 198 14.79 -0.32 18.36
CA ASN A 198 14.93 1.08 17.96
C ASN A 198 15.60 1.91 19.05
N ASP A 199 16.93 2.00 18.98
CA ASP A 199 17.77 2.83 19.85
C ASP A 199 17.37 4.32 19.91
N LEU A 200 16.63 4.89 18.94
CA LEU A 200 16.09 6.26 19.05
C LEU A 200 15.03 6.41 20.17
N TYR A 201 14.42 5.31 20.58
CA TYR A 201 13.28 5.30 21.50
C TYR A 201 13.45 4.31 22.65
N GLN A 202 14.67 3.82 22.89
CA GLN A 202 14.98 3.05 24.09
C GLN A 202 14.82 3.97 25.31
N TYR A 203 13.75 3.73 26.07
CA TYR A 203 13.58 4.20 27.44
C TYR A 203 14.23 3.20 28.40
#